data_AF-A0A520WYD8-F1
#
_entry.id   AF-A0A520WYD8-F1
#
_cell.length_a   1.000
_cell.length_b   1.000
_cell.length_c   1.000
_cell.angle_alpha   90.00
_cell.angle_beta   90.00
_cell.angle_gamma   90.00
#
_symmetry.space_group_name_H-M   'P 1'
#
loop_
_entity.id
_entity.type
_entity.pdbx_description
1 polymer ?
#
loop_
_entity_poly.entity_id
_entity_poly.type
_entity_poly.pdbx_seq_one_letter_code
_entity_poly.pdbx_strand_id
1 'polypeptide(L)'
;MRNHVVRHGAALMLLLGLLGAVSAQADEAPVQGYIMTVYSNMAHGKKILSGSENRAIAKLARKNDLHAGYLEGEINLCVAYTKAKQVDKATAACDSAIELSLRDAKRIKRSTLFGRASVQVADTGRAIALTNRGVLHAIAGEEAQARAKFEMAMELQSTEQSAKANLAVLESRLAASRS
;
A
#
# COMPACT_ATOMS: atom_id res chain seq x y z
N MET A 1 71.86 2.91 -8.03
CA MET A 1 72.36 1.55 -8.32
C MET A 1 72.01 0.63 -7.15
N ARG A 2 71.85 -0.68 -7.40
CA ARG A 2 71.90 -1.84 -6.46
C ARG A 2 72.80 -1.58 -5.21
N ASN A 3 72.65 -2.12 -3.99
CA ASN A 3 71.89 -3.23 -3.35
C ASN A 3 71.99 -3.04 -1.80
N HIS A 4 71.43 -3.80 -0.83
CA HIS A 4 70.53 -4.98 -0.76
C HIS A 4 69.86 -5.08 0.65
N VAL A 5 68.66 -5.70 0.73
CA VAL A 5 68.23 -6.79 1.66
C VAL A 5 69.00 -6.91 3.01
N VAL A 6 68.44 -6.47 4.14
CA VAL A 6 67.43 -7.13 5.02
C VAL A 6 67.91 -8.41 5.74
N ARG A 7 67.71 -8.47 7.07
CA ARG A 7 67.66 -9.70 7.88
C ARG A 7 66.44 -9.67 8.79
N HIS A 8 65.67 -10.76 8.83
CA HIS A 8 64.47 -10.89 9.65
C HIS A 8 64.82 -11.41 11.05
N GLY A 9 64.23 -10.81 12.09
CA GLY A 9 64.13 -11.39 13.43
C GLY A 9 62.68 -11.78 13.70
N ALA A 10 62.42 -13.03 14.09
CA ALA A 10 61.07 -13.51 14.39
C ALA A 10 60.59 -12.98 15.74
N ALA A 11 59.37 -12.42 15.78
CA ALA A 11 58.70 -12.00 17.01
C ALA A 11 57.53 -12.95 17.31
N LEU A 12 57.61 -13.60 18.47
CA LEU A 12 56.58 -14.50 18.99
C LEU A 12 55.42 -13.66 19.56
N MET A 13 54.23 -13.72 18.95
CA MET A 13 53.03 -13.09 19.52
C MET A 13 52.21 -14.07 20.35
N LEU A 14 52.11 -13.80 21.66
CA LEU A 14 51.02 -14.31 22.49
C LEU A 14 49.75 -13.48 22.22
N LEU A 15 48.68 -14.15 21.80
CA LEU A 15 47.34 -13.58 21.75
C LEU A 15 46.56 -13.98 23.00
N LEU A 16 46.48 -13.06 23.97
CA LEU A 16 45.51 -13.16 25.07
C LEU A 16 44.10 -12.93 24.52
N GLY A 17 43.15 -13.74 24.96
CA GLY A 17 41.75 -13.63 24.56
C GLY A 17 40.99 -12.51 25.28
N LEU A 18 39.91 -12.06 24.65
CA LEU A 18 38.87 -11.23 25.25
C LEU A 18 37.51 -11.72 24.73
N LEU A 19 36.76 -12.39 25.60
CA LEU A 19 35.36 -12.75 25.37
C LEU A 19 34.50 -11.49 25.49
N GLY A 20 34.43 -10.71 24.41
CA GLY A 20 33.45 -9.65 24.27
C GLY A 20 32.07 -10.24 24.03
N ALA A 21 31.17 -10.16 25.01
CA ALA A 21 29.77 -10.46 24.80
C ALA A 21 29.17 -9.38 23.88
N VAL A 22 29.00 -9.71 22.59
CA VAL A 22 28.20 -8.90 21.68
C VAL A 22 26.76 -8.99 22.14
N SER A 23 26.29 -7.93 22.81
CA SER A 23 24.87 -7.67 22.92
C SER A 23 24.37 -7.31 21.52
N ALA A 24 23.71 -8.26 20.86
CA ALA A 24 23.04 -8.00 19.61
C ALA A 24 21.90 -6.99 19.85
N GLN A 25 22.14 -5.72 19.50
CA GLN A 25 21.02 -4.83 19.23
C GLN A 25 20.29 -5.42 18.03
N ALA A 26 19.08 -5.92 18.26
CA ALA A 26 18.15 -6.18 17.17
C ALA A 26 17.73 -4.82 16.62
N ASP A 27 18.34 -4.41 15.50
CA ASP A 27 17.76 -3.38 14.64
C ASP A 27 16.33 -3.82 14.32
N GLU A 28 15.33 -3.06 14.78
CA GLU A 28 13.95 -3.28 14.35
C GLU A 28 13.92 -3.09 12.83
N ALA A 29 13.74 -4.19 12.10
CA ALA A 29 13.62 -4.15 10.65
C ALA A 29 12.50 -3.14 10.29
N PRO A 30 12.77 -2.17 9.40
CA PRO A 30 11.91 -1.01 9.22
C PRO A 30 10.49 -1.45 8.90
N VAL A 31 9.55 -1.13 9.81
CA VAL A 31 8.16 -1.62 9.75
C VAL A 31 7.55 -1.22 8.41
N GLN A 32 7.34 -2.21 7.54
CA GLN A 32 6.81 -1.95 6.22
C GLN A 32 5.42 -1.30 6.35
N GLY A 33 5.24 -0.18 5.66
CA GLY A 33 4.00 0.58 5.64
C GLY A 33 2.96 -0.08 4.73
N TYR A 34 1.68 0.16 5.02
CA TYR A 34 0.61 -0.18 4.09
C TYR A 34 0.69 0.68 2.82
N ILE A 35 0.40 0.06 1.68
CA ILE A 35 0.38 0.65 0.35
C ILE A 35 -1.07 0.94 -0.04
N MET A 36 -1.38 2.19 -0.36
CA MET A 36 -2.65 2.57 -1.00
C MET A 36 -2.43 2.97 -2.45
N THR A 37 -3.30 2.53 -3.34
CA THR A 37 -3.20 2.79 -4.78
C THR A 37 -4.10 3.94 -5.18
N VAL A 38 -3.57 4.88 -5.98
CA VAL A 38 -4.29 6.04 -6.53
C VAL A 38 -4.25 6.03 -8.06
N TYR A 39 -5.29 6.58 -8.69
CA TYR A 39 -5.23 6.94 -10.10
C TYR A 39 -4.38 8.20 -10.26
N SER A 40 -3.07 8.03 -10.43
CA SER A 40 -2.10 9.14 -10.42
C SER A 40 -2.35 10.19 -11.50
N ASN A 41 -2.74 9.77 -12.71
CA ASN A 41 -2.87 10.64 -13.89
C ASN A 41 -4.22 11.33 -14.07
N MET A 42 -5.22 11.06 -13.22
CA MET A 42 -6.55 11.67 -13.26
C MET A 42 -7.08 11.91 -11.86
N ALA A 43 -8.31 12.41 -11.70
CA ALA A 43 -8.96 12.57 -10.39
C ALA A 43 -8.05 13.21 -9.30
N HIS A 44 -7.24 14.20 -9.70
CA HIS A 44 -6.24 14.90 -8.86
C HIS A 44 -5.17 14.00 -8.18
N GLY A 45 -4.95 12.77 -8.61
CA GLY A 45 -4.04 11.80 -7.96
C GLY A 45 -2.61 12.32 -7.76
N LYS A 46 -2.04 13.05 -8.74
CA LYS A 46 -0.73 13.72 -8.59
C LYS A 46 -0.64 14.59 -7.33
N LYS A 47 -1.74 15.23 -6.91
CA LYS A 47 -1.77 16.06 -5.68
C LYS A 47 -1.66 15.21 -4.41
N ILE A 48 -2.27 14.03 -4.39
CA ILE A 48 -2.22 13.10 -3.24
C ILE A 48 -0.80 12.57 -3.07
N LEU A 49 -0.14 12.22 -4.18
CA LEU A 49 1.26 11.79 -4.20
C LEU A 49 2.22 12.92 -3.78
N SER A 50 1.94 14.17 -4.16
CA SER A 50 2.75 15.35 -3.80
C SER A 50 2.43 15.97 -2.42
N GLY A 51 1.80 15.24 -1.49
CA GLY A 51 1.47 15.76 -0.16
C GLY A 51 0.42 16.88 -0.13
N SER A 52 -0.36 17.04 -1.19
CA SER A 52 -1.42 18.04 -1.37
C SER A 52 -2.83 17.43 -1.30
N GLU A 53 -3.04 16.37 -0.51
CA GLU A 53 -4.33 15.69 -0.32
C GLU A 53 -5.49 16.63 0.00
N ASN A 54 -5.31 17.62 0.88
CA ASN A 54 -6.35 18.62 1.19
C ASN A 54 -6.81 19.41 -0.05
N ARG A 55 -5.90 19.66 -1.01
CA ARG A 55 -6.24 20.29 -2.30
C ARG A 55 -6.90 19.30 -3.27
N ALA A 56 -6.62 18.01 -3.17
CA ALA A 56 -7.34 16.98 -3.93
C ALA A 56 -8.79 16.86 -3.43
N ILE A 57 -8.97 16.74 -2.12
CA ILE A 57 -10.28 16.75 -1.43
C ILE A 57 -11.09 17.96 -1.84
N ALA A 58 -10.54 19.18 -1.69
CA ALA A 58 -11.23 20.42 -2.02
C ALA A 58 -11.57 20.57 -3.53
N LYS A 59 -10.95 19.78 -4.42
CA LYS A 59 -11.32 19.72 -5.83
C LYS A 59 -12.42 18.68 -6.08
N LEU A 60 -12.21 17.44 -5.66
CA LEU A 60 -13.12 16.30 -5.85
C LEU A 60 -14.46 16.44 -5.10
N ALA A 61 -14.49 17.16 -3.97
CA ALA A 61 -15.73 17.43 -3.23
C ALA A 61 -16.69 18.43 -3.94
N ARG A 62 -16.30 19.01 -5.09
CA ARG A 62 -17.11 19.99 -5.81
C ARG A 62 -17.88 19.30 -6.93
N LYS A 63 -19.20 19.50 -6.98
CA LYS A 63 -20.12 18.89 -7.96
C LYS A 63 -19.79 19.17 -9.44
N ASN A 64 -18.91 20.12 -9.74
CA ASN A 64 -18.48 20.47 -11.09
C ASN A 64 -17.08 19.93 -11.45
N ASP A 65 -16.46 19.11 -10.61
CA ASP A 65 -15.25 18.37 -10.97
C ASP A 65 -15.61 17.13 -11.79
N LEU A 66 -14.94 16.91 -12.92
CA LEU A 66 -15.28 15.86 -13.88
C LEU A 66 -15.12 14.43 -13.34
N HIS A 67 -14.47 14.26 -12.19
CA HIS A 67 -14.30 12.97 -11.53
C HIS A 67 -15.09 12.83 -10.22
N ALA A 68 -15.83 13.85 -9.78
CA ALA A 68 -16.65 13.76 -8.56
C ALA A 68 -17.76 12.69 -8.71
N GLY A 69 -17.84 11.72 -7.79
CA GLY A 69 -18.79 10.61 -7.88
C GLY A 69 -18.46 9.53 -8.92
N TYR A 70 -17.29 9.58 -9.56
CA TYR A 70 -16.78 8.53 -10.45
C TYR A 70 -15.74 7.67 -9.72
N LEU A 71 -15.54 6.43 -10.19
CA LEU A 71 -14.75 5.39 -9.51
C LEU A 71 -13.34 5.88 -9.14
N GLU A 72 -12.65 6.54 -10.06
CA GLU A 72 -11.30 7.05 -9.86
C GLU A 72 -11.27 8.26 -8.90
N GLY A 73 -12.34 9.04 -8.87
CA GLY A 73 -12.56 10.13 -7.92
C GLY A 73 -12.76 9.63 -6.50
N GLU A 74 -13.63 8.64 -6.31
CA GLU A 74 -13.92 8.04 -5.01
C GLU A 74 -12.72 7.24 -4.47
N ILE A 75 -11.98 6.54 -5.34
CA ILE A 75 -10.70 5.90 -4.98
C ILE A 75 -9.67 6.94 -4.51
N ASN A 76 -9.53 8.05 -5.23
CA ASN A 76 -8.60 9.09 -4.83
C ASN A 76 -9.07 9.86 -3.57
N LEU A 77 -10.38 10.05 -3.36
CA LEU A 77 -10.94 10.58 -2.11
C LEU A 77 -10.67 9.64 -0.92
N CYS A 78 -10.90 8.33 -1.09
CA CYS A 78 -10.62 7.29 -0.10
C CYS A 78 -9.16 7.39 0.41
N VAL A 79 -8.17 7.48 -0.49
CA VAL A 79 -6.76 7.67 -0.11
C VAL A 79 -6.51 9.06 0.50
N ALA A 80 -7.05 10.13 -0.08
CA ALA A 80 -6.80 11.49 0.40
C ALA A 80 -7.37 11.72 1.82
N TYR A 81 -8.58 11.25 2.10
CA TYR A 81 -9.16 11.31 3.45
C TYR A 81 -8.42 10.40 4.43
N THR A 82 -7.94 9.23 4.00
CA THR A 82 -7.10 8.35 4.82
C THR A 82 -5.81 9.06 5.24
N LYS A 83 -5.07 9.66 4.30
CA LYS A 83 -3.87 10.46 4.61
C LYS A 83 -4.18 11.65 5.53
N ALA A 84 -5.31 12.31 5.31
CA ALA A 84 -5.80 13.43 6.12
C ALA A 84 -6.43 13.00 7.46
N LYS A 85 -6.37 11.70 7.83
CA LYS A 85 -6.94 11.11 9.06
C LYS A 85 -8.44 11.37 9.27
N GLN A 86 -9.20 11.58 8.20
CA GLN A 86 -10.65 11.81 8.23
C GLN A 86 -11.39 10.48 8.02
N VAL A 87 -11.36 9.61 9.03
CA VAL A 87 -11.80 8.20 8.96
C VAL A 87 -13.21 8.03 8.38
N ASP A 88 -14.21 8.75 8.88
CA ASP A 88 -15.61 8.60 8.42
C ASP A 88 -15.77 8.92 6.93
N LYS A 89 -15.08 9.97 6.46
CA LYS A 89 -15.11 10.38 5.04
C LYS A 89 -14.29 9.45 4.17
N ALA A 90 -13.19 8.90 4.70
CA ALA A 90 -12.43 7.85 4.03
C ALA A 90 -13.33 6.63 3.83
N THR A 91 -14.00 6.15 4.88
CA THR A 91 -14.96 5.04 4.84
C THR A 91 -16.01 5.27 3.76
N ALA A 92 -16.71 6.41 3.79
CA ALA A 92 -17.73 6.74 2.80
C ALA A 92 -17.20 6.73 1.34
N ALA A 93 -16.03 7.30 1.10
CA ALA A 93 -15.42 7.32 -0.24
C ALA A 93 -14.92 5.93 -0.69
N CYS A 94 -14.32 5.15 0.21
CA CYS A 94 -13.86 3.80 -0.09
C CYS A 94 -15.04 2.86 -0.38
N ASP A 95 -16.13 2.96 0.38
CA ASP A 95 -17.33 2.15 0.18
C ASP A 95 -18.07 2.58 -1.11
N SER A 96 -18.16 3.88 -1.38
CA SER A 96 -18.65 4.44 -2.65
C SER A 96 -17.87 3.92 -3.87
N ALA A 97 -16.54 3.86 -3.79
CA ALA A 97 -15.68 3.26 -4.82
C ALA A 97 -15.97 1.77 -5.04
N ILE A 98 -16.15 0.99 -3.96
CA ILE A 98 -16.51 -0.43 -4.06
C ILE A 98 -17.86 -0.57 -4.78
N GLU A 99 -18.88 0.21 -4.40
CA GLU A 99 -20.17 0.17 -5.08
C GLU A 99 -20.11 0.56 -6.56
N LEU A 100 -19.37 1.61 -6.91
CA LEU A 100 -19.18 2.06 -8.29
C LEU A 100 -18.55 0.95 -9.14
N SER A 101 -17.51 0.30 -8.62
CA SER A 101 -16.85 -0.82 -9.30
C SER A 101 -17.79 -2.03 -9.52
N LEU A 102 -18.69 -2.30 -8.57
CA LEU A 102 -19.72 -3.34 -8.70
C LEU A 102 -20.78 -2.96 -9.76
N ARG A 103 -21.19 -1.68 -9.80
CA ARG A 103 -22.10 -1.14 -10.83
C ARG A 103 -21.48 -1.24 -12.21
N ASP A 104 -20.21 -0.88 -12.37
CA ASP A 104 -19.48 -0.97 -13.64
C ASP A 104 -19.31 -2.42 -14.10
N ALA A 105 -18.86 -3.33 -13.23
CA ALA A 105 -18.76 -4.75 -13.55
C ALA A 105 -20.11 -5.35 -13.96
N LYS A 106 -21.22 -4.96 -13.31
CA LYS A 106 -22.58 -5.36 -13.67
C LYS A 106 -23.04 -4.78 -15.01
N ARG A 107 -22.68 -3.53 -15.34
CA ARG A 107 -22.95 -2.90 -16.64
C ARG A 107 -22.20 -3.64 -17.76
N ILE A 108 -20.93 -3.94 -17.53
CA ILE A 108 -20.06 -4.63 -18.49
C ILE A 108 -20.59 -6.03 -18.79
N LYS A 109 -20.89 -6.84 -17.76
CA LYS A 109 -21.44 -8.20 -17.91
C LYS A 109 -22.80 -8.27 -18.62
N ARG A 110 -23.54 -7.16 -18.72
CA ARG A 110 -24.86 -7.07 -19.35
C ARG A 110 -24.84 -6.57 -20.79
N SER A 111 -23.70 -6.11 -21.30
CA SER A 111 -23.59 -5.50 -22.62
C SER A 111 -22.72 -6.37 -23.53
N THR A 112 -23.21 -6.61 -24.75
CA THR A 112 -22.50 -7.33 -25.81
C THR A 112 -21.39 -6.50 -26.45
N LEU A 113 -21.29 -5.20 -26.14
CA LEU A 113 -20.30 -4.28 -26.71
C LEU A 113 -18.94 -4.33 -25.98
N PHE A 114 -18.86 -4.92 -24.79
CA PHE A 114 -17.64 -4.94 -23.98
C PHE A 114 -16.94 -6.30 -24.04
N GLY A 115 -15.65 -6.28 -24.38
CA GLY A 115 -14.80 -7.48 -24.40
C GLY A 115 -14.18 -7.81 -23.04
N ARG A 116 -13.41 -8.91 -23.01
CA ARG A 116 -12.67 -9.39 -21.82
C ARG A 116 -11.77 -8.31 -21.19
N ALA A 117 -11.19 -7.42 -21.99
CA ALA A 117 -10.38 -6.30 -21.50
C ALA A 117 -11.17 -5.33 -20.60
N SER A 118 -12.45 -5.09 -20.89
CA SER A 118 -13.30 -4.22 -20.05
C SER A 118 -13.59 -4.86 -18.69
N VAL A 119 -13.80 -6.19 -18.66
CA VAL A 119 -13.96 -6.94 -17.40
C VAL A 119 -12.69 -6.82 -16.55
N GLN A 120 -11.53 -7.04 -17.17
CA GLN A 120 -10.22 -6.90 -16.53
C GLN A 120 -9.99 -5.51 -15.91
N VAL A 121 -10.42 -4.44 -16.58
CA VAL A 121 -10.33 -3.06 -16.05
C VAL A 121 -11.26 -2.86 -14.84
N ALA A 122 -12.50 -3.35 -14.91
CA ALA A 122 -13.45 -3.24 -13.80
C ALA A 122 -13.00 -4.04 -12.56
N ASP A 123 -12.46 -5.24 -12.75
CA ASP A 123 -11.91 -6.05 -11.67
C ASP A 123 -10.64 -5.41 -11.07
N THR A 124 -9.79 -4.76 -11.88
CA THR A 124 -8.66 -3.95 -11.36
C THR A 124 -9.13 -2.75 -10.54
N GLY A 125 -10.13 -1.98 -11.00
CA GLY A 125 -10.69 -0.87 -10.23
C GLY A 125 -11.31 -1.34 -8.90
N ARG A 126 -12.00 -2.48 -8.91
CA ARG A 126 -12.57 -3.11 -7.71
C ARG A 126 -11.51 -3.62 -6.74
N ALA A 127 -10.43 -4.22 -7.24
CA ALA A 127 -9.29 -4.64 -6.42
C ALA A 127 -8.65 -3.44 -5.72
N ILE A 128 -8.40 -2.33 -6.42
CA ILE A 128 -7.88 -1.09 -5.83
C ILE A 128 -8.81 -0.57 -4.72
N ALA A 129 -10.12 -0.51 -4.96
CA ALA A 129 -11.08 -0.03 -3.96
C ALA A 129 -11.10 -0.91 -2.70
N LEU A 130 -11.10 -2.24 -2.86
CA LEU A 130 -11.03 -3.20 -1.76
C LEU A 130 -9.70 -3.10 -0.99
N THR A 131 -8.56 -3.08 -1.68
CA THR A 131 -7.23 -2.92 -1.07
C THR A 131 -7.18 -1.63 -0.24
N ASN A 132 -7.62 -0.50 -0.80
CA ASN A 132 -7.63 0.77 -0.08
C ASN A 132 -8.57 0.74 1.15
N ARG A 133 -9.75 0.10 1.05
CA ARG A 133 -10.64 -0.09 2.22
C ARG A 133 -10.02 -0.99 3.29
N GLY A 134 -9.26 -2.01 2.88
CA GLY A 134 -8.49 -2.88 3.78
C GLY A 134 -7.41 -2.13 4.54
N VAL A 135 -6.67 -1.22 3.88
CA VAL A 135 -5.71 -0.35 4.57
C VAL A 135 -6.40 0.56 5.58
N LEU A 136 -7.57 1.13 5.23
CA LEU A 136 -8.34 1.96 6.16
C LEU A 136 -8.78 1.19 7.41
N HIS A 137 -9.26 -0.04 7.25
CA HIS A 137 -9.55 -0.93 8.39
C HIS A 137 -8.27 -1.20 9.22
N ALA A 138 -7.15 -1.50 8.56
CA ALA A 138 -5.91 -1.85 9.26
C ALA A 138 -5.35 -0.70 10.11
N ILE A 139 -5.43 0.55 9.64
CA ILE A 139 -5.01 1.72 10.43
C ILE A 139 -6.01 2.09 11.54
N ALA A 140 -7.24 1.59 11.48
CA ALA A 140 -8.26 1.73 12.52
C ALA A 140 -8.20 0.62 13.58
N GLY A 141 -7.31 -0.37 13.44
CA GLY A 141 -7.24 -1.55 14.31
C GLY A 141 -8.27 -2.63 13.98
N GLU A 142 -8.97 -2.51 12.85
CA GLU A 142 -10.02 -3.43 12.39
C GLU A 142 -9.40 -4.60 11.60
N GLU A 143 -8.51 -5.35 12.24
CA GLU A 143 -7.60 -6.31 11.59
C GLU A 143 -8.31 -7.42 10.82
N ALA A 144 -9.42 -7.95 11.36
CA ALA A 144 -10.21 -8.99 10.69
C ALA A 144 -10.90 -8.47 9.43
N GLN A 145 -11.40 -7.23 9.49
CA GLN A 145 -12.02 -6.54 8.37
C GLN A 145 -10.98 -6.17 7.30
N ALA A 146 -9.78 -5.76 7.72
CA ALA A 146 -8.66 -5.49 6.83
C ALA A 146 -8.25 -6.72 6.03
N ARG A 147 -8.02 -7.85 6.71
CA ARG A 147 -7.74 -9.16 6.11
C ARG A 147 -8.77 -9.52 5.05
N ALA A 148 -10.05 -9.50 5.42
CA ALA A 148 -11.14 -9.87 4.51
C ALA A 148 -11.15 -9.02 3.24
N LYS A 149 -10.87 -7.70 3.32
CA LYS A 149 -10.80 -6.84 2.12
C LYS A 149 -9.59 -7.15 1.24
N PHE A 150 -8.42 -7.48 1.81
CA PHE A 150 -7.26 -7.88 1.02
C PHE A 150 -7.49 -9.23 0.32
N GLU A 151 -8.07 -10.20 1.02
CA GLU A 151 -8.43 -11.52 0.47
C GLU A 151 -9.45 -11.37 -0.68
N MET A 152 -10.54 -10.61 -0.48
CA MET A 152 -11.51 -10.28 -1.54
C MET A 152 -10.88 -9.56 -2.75
N ALA A 153 -9.82 -8.76 -2.57
CA ALA A 153 -9.11 -8.11 -3.67
C ALA A 153 -8.24 -9.12 -4.46
N MET A 154 -7.64 -10.10 -3.77
CA MET A 154 -6.82 -11.15 -4.36
C MET A 154 -7.63 -12.22 -5.13
N GLU A 155 -8.90 -12.41 -4.80
CA GLU A 155 -9.83 -13.27 -5.56
C GLU A 155 -10.16 -12.72 -6.97
N LEU A 156 -9.88 -11.44 -7.22
CA LEU A 156 -10.19 -10.80 -8.49
C LEU A 156 -9.10 -11.08 -9.53
N GLN A 157 -9.52 -11.32 -10.77
CA GLN A 157 -8.63 -11.30 -11.93
C GLN A 157 -8.22 -9.84 -12.16
N SER A 158 -7.20 -9.38 -11.43
CA SER A 158 -6.65 -8.03 -11.48
C SER A 158 -5.14 -8.05 -11.69
N THR A 159 -4.58 -6.91 -12.10
CA THR A 159 -3.13 -6.69 -12.12
C THR A 159 -2.63 -5.94 -10.87
N GLU A 160 -3.50 -5.79 -9.86
CA GLU A 160 -3.21 -5.11 -8.60
C GLU A 160 -2.42 -6.08 -7.69
N GLN A 161 -1.33 -5.62 -7.07
CA GLN A 161 -0.46 -6.47 -6.23
C GLN A 161 -0.38 -5.99 -4.78
N SER A 162 -0.86 -4.78 -4.48
CA SER A 162 -0.76 -4.16 -3.16
C SER A 162 -1.62 -4.89 -2.13
N ALA A 163 -2.73 -5.53 -2.52
CA ALA A 163 -3.51 -6.43 -1.68
C ALA A 163 -2.63 -7.47 -0.95
N LYS A 164 -1.80 -8.19 -1.71
CA LYS A 164 -0.90 -9.23 -1.18
C LYS A 164 0.19 -8.65 -0.28
N ALA A 165 0.77 -7.51 -0.67
CA ALA A 165 1.77 -6.82 0.13
C ALA A 165 1.19 -6.34 1.48
N ASN A 166 0.00 -5.76 1.46
CA ASN A 166 -0.69 -5.28 2.66
C ASN A 166 -1.12 -6.42 3.59
N LEU A 167 -1.55 -7.56 3.05
CA LEU A 167 -1.85 -8.74 3.85
C LEU A 167 -0.61 -9.24 4.60
N ALA A 168 0.55 -9.30 3.93
CA ALA A 168 1.81 -9.67 4.56
C ALA A 168 2.25 -8.67 5.67
N VAL A 169 2.03 -7.36 5.46
CA VAL A 169 2.27 -6.32 6.48
C VAL A 169 1.36 -6.52 7.69
N LEU A 170 0.06 -6.80 7.47
CA LEU A 170 -0.91 -7.08 8.53
C LEU A 170 -0.51 -8.33 9.33
N GLU A 171 -0.13 -9.41 8.65
CA GLU A 171 0.29 -10.67 9.26
C GLU A 171 1.57 -10.55 10.08
N SER A 172 2.56 -9.79 9.58
CA SER A 172 3.79 -9.51 10.33
C SER A 172 3.51 -8.74 11.62
N ARG A 173 2.64 -7.72 11.58
CA ARG A 173 2.24 -6.94 12.77
C ARG A 173 1.45 -7.78 13.77
N LEU A 174 0.54 -8.63 13.28
CA LEU A 174 -0.24 -9.58 14.08
C LEU A 174 0.64 -10.63 14.78
N ALA A 175 1.77 -11.02 14.19
CA ALA A 175 2.73 -11.91 14.83
C ALA A 175 3.50 -11.18 15.94
N ALA A 176 4.00 -9.98 15.65
CA ALA A 176 4.77 -9.17 16.59
C ALA A 176 3.95 -8.64 17.79
N SER A 177 2.63 -8.51 17.67
CA SER A 177 1.75 -8.12 18.80
C SER A 177 1.37 -9.28 19.73
N ARG A 178 1.80 -10.51 19.41
CA ARG A 178 1.50 -11.75 20.16
C ARG A 178 2.73 -12.39 20.81
N SER A 179 3.93 -11.87 20.53
CA SER A 179 5.22 -12.27 21.09
C SER A 179 5.61 -11.43 22.30
#